data_AF-A0A965SR41-F1
#
_entry.id   AF-A0A965SR41-F1
#
_cell.length_a   1.000
_cell.length_b   1.000
_cell.length_c   1.000
_cell.angle_alpha   90.00
_cell.angle_beta   90.00
_cell.angle_gamma   90.00
#
_symmetry.space_group_name_H-M   'P 1'
#
loop_
_entity.id
_entity.type
_entity.pdbx_description
1 polymer ?
#
loop_
_entity_poly.entity_id
_entity_poly.type
_entity_poly.pdbx_seq_one_letter_code
_entity_poly.pdbx_strand_id
1 'polypeptide(L)'
;MGIIGPFHIRFVNFIPTWSKLRAYFQGISFGGLGHNPLGALSVIALIFIPLIQGLTGLFIDDDIAFTGPLSKFISNDLVSTLSSIHRINSNLIYGVIGLHVVAILYYLIFKRKNLIKPMIDGDQLLSEEHFRKKIARTFTAIIQR
;
A
#
# COMPACT_ATOMS: atom_id res chain seq x y z
N MET A 1 -7.85 -10.39 -3.53
CA MET A 1 -8.98 -9.47 -3.75
C MET A 1 -10.11 -9.82 -2.78
N GLY A 2 -9.99 -9.42 -1.52
CA GLY A 2 -10.83 -9.94 -0.43
C GLY A 2 -11.96 -9.00 -0.03
N ILE A 3 -12.99 -8.86 -0.87
CA ILE A 3 -14.28 -8.32 -0.40
C ILE A 3 -14.96 -9.35 0.52
N ILE A 4 -14.61 -10.64 0.36
CA ILE A 4 -15.09 -11.75 1.16
C ILE A 4 -13.88 -12.44 1.78
N GLY A 5 -13.62 -12.18 3.07
CA GLY A 5 -12.54 -12.76 3.85
C GLY A 5 -12.64 -12.38 5.33
N PRO A 6 -12.05 -13.15 6.27
CA PRO A 6 -12.10 -12.89 7.70
C PRO A 6 -11.60 -11.49 8.08
N PHE A 7 -12.03 -10.99 9.25
CA PHE A 7 -12.01 -9.59 9.69
C PHE A 7 -10.67 -8.82 9.50
N HIS A 8 -9.55 -9.53 9.40
CA HIS A 8 -8.19 -9.01 9.16
C HIS A 8 -7.83 -8.79 7.67
N ILE A 9 -8.70 -9.20 6.74
CA ILE A 9 -8.50 -9.11 5.27
C ILE A 9 -9.28 -7.93 4.66
N ARG A 10 -10.18 -7.30 5.42
CA ARG A 10 -11.00 -6.18 4.93
C ARG A 10 -10.17 -4.89 4.90
N PHE A 11 -10.06 -4.28 3.71
CA PHE A 11 -9.39 -3.00 3.45
C PHE A 11 -9.80 -1.87 4.42
N VAL A 12 -10.99 -1.96 5.02
CA VAL A 12 -11.52 -0.97 5.97
C VAL A 12 -10.68 -0.86 7.25
N ASN A 13 -10.01 -1.92 7.69
CA ASN A 13 -9.14 -1.91 8.86
C ASN A 13 -7.71 -1.39 8.56
N PHE A 14 -7.44 -1.06 7.30
CA PHE A 14 -6.11 -0.68 6.82
C PHE A 14 -5.88 0.84 6.81
N ILE A 15 -6.92 1.67 6.99
CA ILE A 15 -6.78 3.13 6.99
C ILE A 15 -6.12 3.56 8.31
N PRO A 16 -4.87 4.03 8.31
CA PRO A 16 -4.24 4.50 9.54
C PRO A 16 -4.91 5.80 9.97
N THR A 17 -5.51 5.80 11.16
CA THR A 17 -6.02 7.03 11.80
C THR A 17 -4.88 8.02 12.03
N TRP A 18 -5.11 9.31 11.80
CA TRP A 18 -4.12 10.40 12.01
C TRP A 18 -3.37 10.31 13.35
N SER A 19 -4.04 9.91 14.43
CA SER A 19 -3.43 9.71 15.75
C SER A 19 -2.38 8.59 15.77
N LYS A 20 -2.57 7.51 15.01
CA LYS A 20 -1.61 6.39 14.91
C LYS A 20 -0.38 6.77 14.10
N LEU A 21 -0.55 7.63 13.08
CA LEU A 21 0.56 8.14 12.29
C LEU A 21 1.47 9.04 13.13
N ARG A 22 0.88 9.94 13.94
CA ARG A 22 1.62 10.83 14.84
C ARG A 22 2.34 10.06 15.97
N ALA A 23 1.69 9.04 16.54
CA ALA A 23 2.30 8.17 17.55
C ALA A 23 3.48 7.35 17.00
N TYR A 24 3.43 6.93 15.72
CA TYR A 24 4.53 6.24 15.04
C TYR A 24 5.75 7.15 14.84
N PHE A 25 5.54 8.42 14.44
CA PHE A 25 6.61 9.42 14.36
C PHE A 25 7.21 9.79 15.73
N GLN A 26 6.45 9.60 16.81
CA GLN A 26 6.89 9.81 18.20
C GLN A 26 7.57 8.57 18.82
N GLY A 27 7.80 7.50 18.05
CA GLY A 27 8.51 6.30 18.52
C GLY A 27 7.69 5.36 19.41
N ILE A 28 6.38 5.63 19.58
CA ILE A 28 5.47 4.75 20.34
C ILE A 28 5.03 3.60 19.41
N SER A 29 5.92 2.62 19.28
CA SER A 29 5.68 1.42 18.49
C SER A 29 4.79 0.44 19.27
N PHE A 30 3.49 0.41 18.97
CA PHE A 30 2.64 -0.72 19.33
C PHE A 30 3.07 -1.93 18.48
N GLY A 31 3.90 -2.79 19.07
CA GLY A 31 4.52 -3.96 18.44
C GLY A 31 3.53 -5.08 18.11
N GLY A 32 2.63 -4.84 17.15
CA GLY A 32 1.76 -5.84 16.57
C GLY A 32 2.16 -6.17 15.13
N LEU A 33 2.27 -7.46 14.82
CA LEU A 33 2.39 -7.98 13.46
C LEU A 33 1.22 -7.42 12.62
N GLY A 34 1.51 -6.55 11.64
CA GLY A 34 0.51 -5.95 10.74
C GLY A 34 0.28 -4.43 10.87
N HIS A 35 0.90 -3.74 11.84
CA HIS A 35 0.69 -2.31 12.06
C HIS A 35 1.83 -1.43 11.54
N ASN A 36 2.20 -1.54 10.27
CA ASN A 36 3.06 -0.54 9.64
C ASN A 36 2.19 0.56 8.99
N PRO A 37 1.90 1.68 9.67
CA PRO A 37 1.06 2.74 9.11
C PRO A 37 1.65 3.35 7.84
N LEU A 38 2.99 3.36 7.70
CA LEU A 38 3.66 3.80 6.47
C LEU A 38 3.45 2.81 5.32
N GLY A 39 3.52 1.50 5.61
CA GLY A 39 3.17 0.46 4.64
C GLY A 39 1.70 0.58 4.20
N ALA A 40 0.81 0.92 5.13
CA ALA A 40 -0.59 1.10 4.83
C ALA A 40 -0.88 2.28 3.90
N LEU A 41 -0.23 3.42 4.16
CA LEU A 41 -0.28 4.59 3.27
C LEU A 41 0.29 4.28 1.88
N SER A 42 1.37 3.49 1.80
CA SER A 42 1.98 3.10 0.52
C SER A 42 1.01 2.29 -0.36
N VAL A 43 0.26 1.35 0.20
CA VAL A 43 -0.73 0.57 -0.59
C VAL A 43 -1.87 1.45 -1.07
N ILE A 44 -2.39 2.34 -0.22
CA ILE A 44 -3.44 3.30 -0.60
C ILE A 44 -2.93 4.17 -1.76
N ALA A 45 -1.73 4.73 -1.64
CA ALA A 45 -1.11 5.53 -2.70
C ALA A 45 -0.96 4.72 -4.01
N LEU A 46 -0.43 3.50 -3.94
CA LEU A 46 -0.22 2.62 -5.10
C LEU A 46 -1.51 2.12 -5.77
N ILE A 47 -2.67 2.24 -5.12
CA ILE A 47 -3.97 1.91 -5.71
C ILE A 47 -4.63 3.16 -6.29
N PHE A 48 -4.75 4.22 -5.49
CA PHE A 48 -5.53 5.40 -5.87
C PHE A 48 -4.84 6.25 -6.94
N ILE A 49 -3.51 6.40 -6.89
CA ILE A 49 -2.78 7.25 -7.84
C ILE A 49 -2.86 6.65 -9.26
N PRO A 50 -2.60 5.34 -9.49
CA PRO A 50 -2.78 4.75 -10.81
C PRO A 50 -4.25 4.70 -11.26
N LEU A 51 -5.20 4.60 -10.31
CA LEU A 51 -6.62 4.68 -10.64
C LEU A 51 -6.98 6.04 -11.24
N ILE A 52 -6.51 7.14 -10.63
CA ILE A 52 -6.69 8.50 -11.16
C ILE A 52 -6.00 8.63 -12.53
N GLN A 53 -4.82 8.03 -12.71
CA GLN A 53 -4.13 8.01 -14.00
C GLN A 53 -4.96 7.34 -15.09
N GLY A 54 -5.52 6.17 -14.79
CA GLY A 54 -6.35 5.41 -15.73
C GLY A 54 -7.63 6.16 -16.07
N LEU A 55 -8.30 6.74 -15.08
CA LEU A 55 -9.52 7.52 -15.28
C LEU A 55 -9.27 8.78 -16.13
N THR A 56 -8.24 9.56 -15.79
CA THR A 56 -7.87 10.76 -16.57
C THR A 56 -7.43 10.41 -17.98
N GLY A 57 -6.73 9.28 -18.16
CA GLY A 57 -6.31 8.73 -19.46
C GLY A 57 -7.46 8.46 -20.43
N LEU A 58 -8.67 8.22 -19.94
CA LEU A 58 -9.85 8.03 -20.80
C LEU A 58 -10.30 9.32 -21.49
N PHE A 59 -9.91 10.47 -20.97
CA PHE A 59 -10.37 11.79 -21.40
C PHE A 59 -9.25 12.68 -21.95
N ILE A 60 -8.00 12.19 -22.01
CA ILE A 60 -6.89 12.99 -22.54
C ILE A 60 -7.08 13.25 -24.03
N ASP A 61 -6.52 14.36 -24.50
CA ASP A 61 -6.30 14.58 -25.93
C ASP A 61 -4.96 15.27 -26.08
N ASP A 62 -3.95 14.48 -26.42
CA ASP A 62 -2.69 15.02 -26.91
C ASP A 62 -2.84 15.07 -28.44
N ASP A 63 -2.98 16.29 -28.99
CA ASP A 63 -3.13 16.66 -30.42
C ASP A 63 -2.15 15.96 -31.40
N ILE A 64 -1.22 15.16 -30.88
CA ILE A 64 -0.10 14.54 -31.57
C ILE A 64 -0.25 13.01 -31.71
N ALA A 65 -0.70 12.28 -30.69
CA ALA A 65 -0.62 10.81 -30.71
C ALA A 65 -1.61 10.03 -29.83
N PHE A 66 -2.23 10.65 -28.83
CA PHE A 66 -3.07 9.93 -27.86
C PHE A 66 -4.34 10.69 -27.55
N THR A 67 -5.46 10.18 -28.06
CA THR A 67 -6.79 10.69 -27.76
C THR A 67 -7.58 9.62 -27.01
N GLY A 68 -8.01 9.96 -25.81
CA GLY A 68 -8.85 9.13 -24.98
C GLY A 68 -10.24 8.93 -25.61
N PRO A 69 -10.85 7.74 -25.47
CA PRO A 69 -12.13 7.42 -26.13
C PRO A 69 -13.30 8.30 -25.67
N LEU A 70 -13.22 8.86 -24.46
CA LEU A 70 -14.26 9.69 -23.87
C LEU A 70 -14.02 11.20 -24.00
N SER A 71 -12.89 11.62 -24.58
CA SER A 71 -12.55 13.05 -24.80
C SER A 71 -13.63 13.80 -25.57
N LYS A 72 -14.25 13.15 -26.57
CA LYS A 72 -15.29 13.72 -27.44
C LYS A 72 -16.61 14.06 -26.74
N PHE A 73 -16.83 13.55 -25.52
CA PHE A 73 -18.08 13.74 -24.77
C PHE A 73 -18.00 14.88 -23.75
N ILE A 74 -16.86 15.57 -23.63
CA ILE A 74 -16.63 16.66 -22.68
C ILE A 74 -16.10 17.90 -23.40
N SER A 75 -16.14 19.05 -22.73
CA SER A 75 -15.62 20.30 -23.30
C SER A 75 -14.08 20.29 -23.41
N ASN A 76 -13.56 20.99 -24.41
CA ASN A 76 -12.11 21.12 -24.62
C ASN A 76 -11.36 21.67 -23.39
N ASP A 77 -11.99 22.58 -22.64
CA ASP A 77 -11.41 23.12 -21.39
C ASP A 77 -11.20 22.02 -20.33
N LEU A 78 -12.15 21.08 -20.21
CA LEU A 78 -12.05 19.94 -19.31
C LEU A 78 -11.02 18.93 -19.80
N VAL A 79 -10.97 18.65 -21.11
CA VAL A 79 -9.96 17.79 -21.74
C VAL A 79 -8.56 18.30 -21.43
N SER A 80 -8.32 19.61 -21.61
CA SER A 80 -7.03 20.26 -21.32
C SER A 80 -6.66 20.13 -19.84
N THR A 81 -7.62 20.37 -18.95
CA THR A 81 -7.43 20.23 -17.50
C THR A 81 -7.08 18.79 -17.11
N LEU A 82 -7.82 17.81 -17.61
CA LEU A 82 -7.60 16.39 -17.32
C LEU A 82 -6.27 15.89 -17.90
N SER A 83 -5.88 16.38 -19.07
CA SER A 83 -4.57 16.07 -19.69
C SER A 83 -3.42 16.64 -18.85
N SER A 84 -3.57 17.84 -18.29
CA SER A 84 -2.59 18.41 -17.36
C SER A 84 -2.49 17.59 -16.07
N ILE A 85 -3.63 17.19 -15.49
CA ILE A 85 -3.67 16.32 -14.30
C ILE A 85 -3.01 14.98 -14.60
N HIS A 86 -3.31 14.36 -15.74
CA HIS A 86 -2.74 13.08 -16.18
C HIS A 86 -1.21 13.14 -16.25
N ARG A 87 -0.65 14.22 -16.80
CA ARG A 87 0.81 14.41 -16.89
C ARG A 87 1.46 14.57 -15.52
N ILE A 88 0.88 15.38 -14.64
CA ILE A 88 1.39 15.58 -13.27
C ILE A 88 1.30 14.28 -12.47
N ASN A 89 0.17 13.57 -12.58
CA ASN A 89 -0.08 12.34 -11.86
C ASN A 89 0.85 11.21 -12.33
N SER A 90 1.21 11.16 -13.61
CA SER A 90 2.23 10.24 -14.13
C SER A 90 3.58 10.40 -13.40
N ASN A 91 4.04 11.65 -13.25
CA ASN A 91 5.27 11.95 -12.52
C ASN A 91 5.18 11.52 -11.05
N LEU A 92 3.99 11.71 -10.45
CA LEU A 92 3.73 11.31 -9.07
C LEU A 92 3.79 9.79 -8.89
N ILE A 93 3.30 9.00 -9.87
CA ILE A 93 3.41 7.54 -9.89
C ILE A 93 4.89 7.11 -9.84
N TYR A 94 5.74 7.69 -10.69
CA TYR A 94 7.17 7.37 -10.68
C TYR A 94 7.80 7.66 -9.31
N GLY A 95 7.43 8.77 -8.68
CA GLY A 95 7.88 9.12 -7.33
C GLY A 95 7.45 8.10 -6.27
N VAL A 96 6.17 7.69 -6.27
CA VAL A 96 5.65 6.73 -5.29
C VAL A 96 6.22 5.32 -5.48
N ILE A 97 6.37 4.87 -6.73
CA ILE A 97 7.03 3.59 -7.03
C ILE A 97 8.48 3.63 -6.56
N GLY A 98 9.22 4.70 -6.89
CA GLY A 98 10.61 4.86 -6.43
C GLY A 98 10.73 4.82 -4.92
N LEU A 99 9.89 5.59 -4.20
CA LEU A 99 9.83 5.59 -2.75
C LEU A 99 9.53 4.20 -2.18
N HIS A 100 8.59 3.47 -2.79
CA HIS A 100 8.22 2.12 -2.38
C HIS A 100 9.39 1.13 -2.52
N VAL A 101 10.09 1.16 -3.65
CA VAL A 101 11.27 0.31 -3.90
C VAL A 101 12.38 0.64 -2.91
N VAL A 102 12.68 1.93 -2.70
CA VAL A 102 13.68 2.38 -1.72
C VAL A 102 13.32 1.89 -0.32
N ALA A 103 12.05 1.95 0.07
CA ALA A 103 11.60 1.43 1.36
C ALA A 103 11.84 -0.08 1.48
N ILE A 104 11.50 -0.88 0.46
CA ILE A 104 11.75 -2.33 0.48
C ILE A 104 13.25 -2.62 0.60
N LEU A 105 14.09 -1.94 -0.18
CA LEU A 105 15.54 -2.10 -0.13
C LEU A 105 16.10 -1.71 1.24
N TYR A 106 15.60 -0.63 1.84
CA TYR A 106 15.98 -0.22 3.20
C TYR A 106 15.66 -1.31 4.23
N TYR A 107 14.47 -1.91 4.17
CA TYR A 107 14.10 -3.02 5.06
C TYR A 107 14.94 -4.29 4.82
N LEU A 108 15.31 -4.55 3.57
CA LEU A 108 16.13 -5.70 3.20
C LEU A 108 17.57 -5.54 3.72
N ILE A 109 18.18 -4.38 3.49
CA ILE A 109 19.61 -4.14 3.78
C ILE A 109 19.82 -3.78 5.25
N PHE A 110 19.08 -2.81 5.79
CA PHE A 110 19.31 -2.27 7.14
C PHE A 110 18.56 -3.05 8.22
N LYS A 111 17.33 -3.48 7.95
CA LYS A 111 16.54 -4.26 8.92
C LYS A 111 16.73 -5.77 8.79
N ARG A 112 17.45 -6.24 7.76
CA ARG A 112 17.63 -7.66 7.43
C ARG A 112 16.32 -8.46 7.43
N LYS A 113 15.20 -7.78 7.16
CA LYS A 113 13.87 -8.38 7.08
C LYS A 113 13.53 -8.52 5.60
N ASN A 114 13.53 -9.76 5.13
CA ASN A 114 13.16 -10.03 3.74
C ASN A 114 11.65 -9.90 3.58
N LEU A 115 11.21 -8.74 3.13
CA LEU A 115 9.81 -8.45 2.80
C LEU A 115 9.43 -8.88 1.38
N ILE A 116 10.41 -9.25 0.54
CA ILE A 116 10.17 -9.70 -0.84
C ILE A 116 9.58 -11.11 -0.84
N LYS A 117 10.10 -11.99 0.03
CA LYS A 117 9.65 -13.38 0.10
C LYS A 117 8.14 -13.51 0.44
N PRO A 118 7.58 -12.81 1.45
CA PRO A 118 6.15 -12.79 1.70
C PRO A 118 5.31 -12.18 0.56
N MET A 119 5.87 -11.30 -0.27
CA MET A 119 5.16 -10.72 -1.42
C MET A 119 5.00 -11.73 -2.57
N ILE A 120 5.92 -12.70 -2.69
CA ILE A 120 5.87 -13.75 -3.72
C ILE A 120 5.13 -14.99 -3.20
N ASP A 121 5.48 -15.45 -2.00
CA ASP A 121 4.93 -16.67 -1.43
C ASP A 121 3.54 -16.45 -0.80
N GLY A 122 3.14 -15.19 -0.56
CA GLY A 122 1.89 -14.84 0.13
C GLY A 122 1.88 -15.17 1.63
N ASP A 123 2.81 -16.00 2.10
CA ASP A 123 2.99 -16.35 3.49
C ASP A 123 4.16 -15.60 4.14
N GLN A 124 3.85 -14.91 5.23
CA GLN A 124 4.89 -14.39 6.10
C GLN A 124 5.35 -15.52 7.02
N LEU A 125 6.55 -16.06 6.74
CA LEU A 125 7.23 -17.00 7.65
C LEU A 125 7.32 -16.35 9.04
N LEU A 126 6.45 -16.78 9.96
CA LEU A 126 6.55 -16.43 11.36
C LEU A 126 7.91 -16.95 11.81
N SER A 127 8.77 -16.05 12.30
CA SER A 127 10.03 -16.43 12.93
C SER A 127 9.76 -17.58 13.90
N GLU A 128 10.58 -18.64 13.85
CA GLU A 128 10.58 -19.78 14.77
C GLU A 128 10.38 -19.37 16.25
N GLU A 129 10.85 -18.19 16.62
CA GLU A 129 10.67 -17.60 17.95
C GLU A 129 9.19 -17.32 18.30
N HIS A 130 8.37 -16.84 17.35
CA HIS A 130 6.94 -16.61 17.54
C HIS A 130 6.15 -17.92 17.66
N PHE A 131 6.53 -18.95 16.87
CA PHE A 131 5.93 -20.27 16.96
C PHE A 131 6.25 -20.93 18.31
N ARG A 132 7.52 -20.87 18.74
CA ARG A 132 7.96 -21.35 20.06
C ARG A 132 7.26 -20.64 21.21
N LYS A 133 7.10 -19.30 21.15
CA LYS A 133 6.34 -18.55 22.17
C LYS A 133 4.87 -18.93 22.22
N LYS A 134 4.24 -19.19 21.06
CA LYS A 134 2.84 -19.63 20.99
C LYS A 134 2.67 -21.01 21.62
N ILE A 135 3.54 -21.96 21.27
CA ILE A 135 3.54 -23.31 21.85
C ILE A 135 3.82 -23.25 23.35
N ALA A 136 4.83 -22.52 23.80
CA ALA A 136 5.16 -22.39 25.22
C ALA A 136 3.97 -21.87 26.04
N ARG A 137 3.26 -20.85 25.56
CA ARG A 137 2.06 -20.33 26.23
C ARG A 137 0.92 -21.33 26.29
N THR A 138 0.69 -22.10 25.22
CA THR A 138 -0.35 -23.15 25.21
C THR A 138 -0.01 -24.27 26.19
N PHE A 139 1.26 -24.68 26.28
CA PHE A 139 1.69 -25.68 27.25
C PHE A 139 1.57 -25.19 28.69
N THR A 140 1.94 -23.94 28.99
CA THR A 140 1.75 -23.38 30.35
C THR A 140 0.28 -23.31 30.74
N ALA A 141 -0.61 -23.01 29.80
CA ALA A 141 -2.05 -22.96 30.05
C ALA A 141 -2.69 -24.34 30.30
N ILE A 142 -2.08 -25.42 29.79
CA ILE A 142 -2.54 -26.80 29.99
C ILE A 142 -2.01 -27.39 31.30
N ILE A 143 -0.79 -27.03 31.72
CA ILE A 143 -0.16 -27.54 32.95
C ILE A 143 -0.74 -26.89 34.23
N GLN A 144 -1.38 -25.73 34.11
CA GLN A 144 -2.04 -25.04 35.24
C GLN A 144 -3.55 -25.40 35.41
N ARG A 145 -4.03 -26.44 34.72
CA ARG A 145 -5.36 -27.03 34.90
C ARG A 145 -5.25 -28.44 35.45
#